data_AF-A0A8S9ZWB8-F1
#
_entry.id   AF-A0A8S9ZWB8-F1
#
_cell.length_a   1.000
_cell.length_b   1.000
_cell.length_c   1.000
_cell.angle_alpha   90.00
_cell.angle_beta   90.00
_cell.angle_gamma   90.00
#
_symmetry.space_group_name_H-M   'P 1'
#
loop_
_entity.id
_entity.type
_entity.pdbx_description
1 polymer ?
#
loop_
_entity_poly.entity_id
_entity_poly.type
_entity_poly.pdbx_seq_one_letter_code
_entity_poly.pdbx_strand_id
1 'polypeptide(L)'
;MPSSLFNQPNDKNLANLVKQINVNKFNFWTLYQISRSAIRFGYWRYLALPLLEQIQTSCESIETELWISSLIYICKAQPLAFSIEEFASSESNLQFASLNLKFLVSTEKNQPFSFCVGYVNCLESTFRGIRSILTTLKVINLLNSEKHQAVIQSLGQFCNPIIEARQHWVNLCSKSFDADTQTLLQMGLMIRMCLMIEQYLSILNDPVVGTKLSEISMEDLGENTQKNFKPSAQTQGFFELLCWARNKLSSTNSVDLDPIKGLKTLMDILQRLVDFPLGLPRFFFQRVQITHFRVF
;
A
#
# COMPACT_ATOMS: atom_id res chain seq x y z
N MET A 1 -1.37 26.14 7.92
CA MET A 1 -0.01 25.70 7.54
C MET A 1 0.63 25.10 8.78
N PRO A 2 1.08 23.85 8.69
CA PRO A 2 2.51 23.59 8.46
C PRO A 2 2.71 22.67 7.26
N SER A 3 3.18 23.25 6.17
CA SER A 3 3.63 22.55 4.96
C SER A 3 5.16 22.44 5.01
N SER A 4 5.71 21.46 5.72
CA SER A 4 7.16 21.20 5.69
C SER A 4 7.65 19.83 6.19
N LEU A 5 6.79 18.84 6.46
CA LEU A 5 7.25 17.54 7.01
C LEU A 5 7.39 16.40 6.00
N PHE A 6 6.96 16.59 4.75
CA PHE A 6 7.09 15.59 3.69
C PHE A 6 7.73 16.21 2.44
N ASN A 7 8.93 16.77 2.61
CA ASN A 7 9.83 16.87 1.46
C ASN A 7 10.21 15.43 1.10
N GLN A 8 9.93 15.02 -0.15
CA GLN A 8 10.55 13.85 -0.74
C GLN A 8 12.05 13.86 -0.38
N PRO A 9 12.65 12.73 0.00
CA PRO A 9 14.09 12.69 0.20
C PRO A 9 14.74 13.18 -1.08
N ASN A 10 15.64 14.16 -0.99
CA ASN A 10 16.50 14.49 -2.12
C ASN A 10 17.16 13.18 -2.56
N ASP A 11 16.78 12.61 -3.72
CA ASP A 11 17.29 11.33 -4.21
C ASP A 11 18.82 11.31 -4.26
N LYS A 12 19.43 12.49 -4.42
CA LYS A 12 20.88 12.72 -4.32
C LYS A 12 21.47 12.35 -2.96
N ASN A 13 20.77 12.62 -1.86
CA ASN A 13 21.21 12.27 -0.50
C ASN A 13 21.13 10.76 -0.27
N LEU A 14 20.07 10.09 -0.75
CA LEU A 14 19.94 8.64 -0.66
C LEU A 14 20.99 7.92 -1.53
N ALA A 15 21.23 8.41 -2.74
CA ALA A 15 22.28 7.87 -3.60
C ALA A 15 23.69 8.01 -2.99
N ASN A 16 23.97 9.14 -2.32
CA ASN A 16 25.22 9.33 -1.59
C ASN A 16 25.34 8.38 -0.39
N LEU A 17 24.24 8.14 0.33
CA LEU A 17 24.20 7.17 1.42
C LEU A 17 24.51 5.74 0.93
N VAL A 18 23.89 5.31 -0.19
CA VAL A 18 24.19 4.00 -0.80
C VAL A 18 25.67 3.89 -1.17
N LYS A 19 26.26 4.95 -1.76
CA LYS A 19 27.69 4.98 -2.06
C LYS A 19 28.55 4.82 -0.81
N GLN A 20 28.22 5.53 0.27
CA GLN A 20 28.95 5.41 1.54
C GLN A 20 28.85 4.00 2.12
N ILE A 21 27.66 3.39 2.08
CA ILE A 21 27.44 2.01 2.51
C ILE A 21 28.32 1.04 1.72
N ASN A 22 28.41 1.22 0.40
CA ASN A 22 29.22 0.37 -0.47
C ASN A 22 30.73 0.52 -0.19
N VAL A 23 31.20 1.73 0.12
CA VAL A 23 32.60 1.99 0.49
C VAL A 23 32.98 1.26 1.78
N ASN A 24 32.07 1.17 2.74
CA ASN A 24 32.33 0.60 4.06
C ASN A 24 32.39 -0.94 4.10
N LYS A 25 32.18 -1.63 2.96
CA LYS A 25 32.27 -3.10 2.83
C LYS A 25 31.55 -3.87 3.95
N PHE A 26 30.31 -3.47 4.26
CA PHE A 26 29.50 -4.18 5.24
C PHE A 26 29.23 -5.63 4.82
N ASN A 27 29.10 -6.53 5.80
CA ASN A 27 28.67 -7.91 5.54
C ASN A 27 27.20 -7.97 5.09
N PHE A 28 26.79 -9.07 4.46
CA PHE A 28 25.43 -9.22 3.89
C PHE A 28 24.32 -9.14 4.94
N TRP A 29 24.57 -9.57 6.18
CA TRP A 29 23.59 -9.44 7.26
C TRP A 29 23.33 -7.98 7.63
N THR A 30 24.39 -7.18 7.75
CA THR A 30 24.27 -5.74 7.99
C THR A 30 23.56 -5.04 6.83
N LEU A 31 23.91 -5.38 5.58
CA LEU A 31 23.20 -4.86 4.41
C LEU A 31 21.71 -5.21 4.46
N TYR A 32 21.37 -6.46 4.78
CA TYR A 32 19.98 -6.90 4.92
C TYR A 32 19.22 -6.13 6.01
N GLN A 33 19.85 -5.88 7.16
CA GLN A 33 19.24 -5.10 8.24
C GLN A 33 18.98 -3.65 7.84
N ILE A 34 19.90 -3.03 7.09
CA ILE A 34 19.74 -1.68 6.54
C ILE A 34 18.60 -1.67 5.52
N SER A 35 18.59 -2.60 4.56
CA SER A 35 17.51 -2.75 3.57
C SER A 35 16.15 -2.93 4.23
N ARG A 36 16.06 -3.82 5.23
CA ARG A 36 14.82 -4.02 6.00
C ARG A 36 14.35 -2.73 6.65
N SER A 37 15.25 -1.98 7.28
CA SER A 37 14.91 -0.71 7.92
C SER A 37 14.44 0.31 6.89
N ALA A 38 15.14 0.42 5.74
CA ALA A 38 14.75 1.27 4.64
C ALA A 38 13.34 0.93 4.10
N ILE A 39 13.03 -0.37 3.94
CA ILE A 39 11.69 -0.81 3.53
C ILE A 39 10.63 -0.42 4.56
N ARG A 40 10.91 -0.60 5.85
CA ARG A 40 10.00 -0.21 6.95
C ARG A 40 9.70 1.29 6.97
N PHE A 41 10.60 2.12 6.48
CA PHE A 41 10.42 3.57 6.39
C PHE A 41 9.96 4.07 5.01
N GLY A 42 9.60 3.17 4.08
CA GLY A 42 9.07 3.54 2.77
C GLY A 42 10.13 3.86 1.70
N TYR A 43 11.41 3.63 1.98
CA TYR A 43 12.52 3.88 1.05
C TYR A 43 12.87 2.62 0.25
N TRP A 44 11.90 2.09 -0.49
CA TRP A 44 12.04 0.78 -1.13
C TRP A 44 12.97 0.86 -2.34
N ARG A 45 12.69 1.77 -3.28
CA ARG A 45 13.37 1.82 -4.58
C ARG A 45 14.79 2.39 -4.51
N TYR A 46 14.98 3.48 -3.78
CA TYR A 46 16.23 4.25 -3.83
C TYR A 46 17.30 3.80 -2.83
N LEU A 47 16.89 3.14 -1.73
CA LEU A 47 17.81 2.71 -0.68
C LEU A 47 17.81 1.19 -0.52
N ALA A 48 16.65 0.55 -0.33
CA ALA A 48 16.63 -0.89 -0.06
C ALA A 48 17.00 -1.74 -1.28
N LEU A 49 16.46 -1.41 -2.45
CA LEU A 49 16.69 -2.17 -3.68
C LEU A 49 18.16 -2.39 -4.04
N PRO A 50 19.02 -1.35 -4.19
CA PRO A 50 20.40 -1.55 -4.60
C PRO A 50 21.19 -2.41 -3.59
N LEU A 51 20.85 -2.32 -2.30
CA LEU A 51 21.46 -3.13 -1.25
C LEU A 51 21.00 -4.60 -1.32
N LEU A 52 19.73 -4.85 -1.65
CA LEU A 52 19.21 -6.21 -1.82
C LEU A 52 19.75 -6.88 -3.08
N GLU A 53 19.88 -6.14 -4.20
CA GLU A 53 20.48 -6.67 -5.43
C GLU A 53 21.95 -7.07 -5.21
N GLN A 54 22.68 -6.34 -4.35
CA GLN A 54 24.02 -6.75 -3.93
C GLN A 54 24.00 -8.08 -3.14
N ILE A 55 23.09 -8.22 -2.17
CA ILE A 55 22.96 -9.46 -1.37
C ILE A 55 22.59 -10.66 -2.25
N GLN A 56 21.74 -10.47 -3.25
CA GLN A 56 21.26 -11.55 -4.13
C GLN A 56 22.40 -12.32 -4.79
N THR A 57 23.49 -11.63 -5.18
CA THR A 57 24.66 -12.25 -5.84
C THR A 57 25.43 -13.25 -4.96
N SER A 58 25.14 -13.28 -3.66
CA SER A 58 25.89 -14.06 -2.67
C SER A 58 24.97 -14.95 -1.81
N CYS A 59 23.75 -15.24 -2.28
CA CYS A 59 22.85 -16.16 -1.60
C CYS A 59 23.33 -17.61 -1.76
N GLU A 60 23.47 -18.34 -0.65
CA GLU A 60 23.96 -19.73 -0.65
C GLU A 60 22.82 -20.76 -0.73
N SER A 61 21.60 -20.39 -0.32
CA SER A 61 20.43 -21.27 -0.32
C SER A 61 19.32 -20.72 -1.22
N ILE A 62 18.54 -21.62 -1.82
CA ILE A 62 17.42 -21.26 -2.68
C ILE A 62 16.33 -20.52 -1.91
N GLU A 63 16.11 -20.86 -0.63
CA GLU A 63 15.13 -20.18 0.22
C GLU A 63 15.54 -18.75 0.49
N THR A 64 16.83 -18.53 0.78
CA THR A 64 17.38 -17.19 0.99
C THR A 64 17.31 -16.38 -0.30
N GLU A 65 17.67 -16.97 -1.43
CA GLU A 65 17.58 -16.33 -2.74
C GLU A 65 16.14 -15.94 -3.08
N LEU A 66 15.16 -16.82 -2.87
CA LEU A 66 13.74 -16.55 -3.11
C LEU A 66 13.21 -15.45 -2.19
N TRP A 67 13.62 -15.45 -0.92
CA TRP A 67 13.26 -14.39 0.03
C TRP A 67 13.82 -13.04 -0.40
N ILE A 68 15.12 -12.95 -0.68
CA ILE A 68 15.75 -11.72 -1.15
C ILE A 68 15.14 -11.26 -2.48
N SER A 69 14.90 -12.18 -3.41
CA SER A 69 14.24 -11.89 -4.69
C SER A 69 12.82 -11.34 -4.48
N SER A 70 12.06 -11.88 -3.53
CA SER A 70 10.73 -11.35 -3.21
C SER A 70 10.79 -9.91 -2.70
N LEU A 71 11.77 -9.58 -1.84
CA LEU A 71 11.98 -8.21 -1.35
C LEU A 71 12.43 -7.27 -2.48
N ILE A 72 13.28 -7.73 -3.39
CA ILE A 72 13.68 -6.98 -4.59
C ILE A 72 12.46 -6.64 -5.43
N TYR A 73 11.61 -7.62 -5.73
CA TYR A 73 10.39 -7.40 -6.50
C TYR A 73 9.41 -6.46 -5.78
N ILE A 74 9.24 -6.59 -4.46
CA ILE A 74 8.44 -5.61 -3.68
C ILE A 74 9.04 -4.20 -3.81
N CYS A 75 10.36 -4.06 -3.73
CA CYS A 75 10.99 -2.75 -3.89
C CYS A 75 10.84 -2.19 -5.31
N LYS A 76 10.89 -3.05 -6.33
CA LYS A 76 10.62 -2.68 -7.73
C LYS A 76 9.17 -2.25 -7.95
N ALA A 77 8.25 -2.71 -7.11
CA ALA A 77 6.84 -2.35 -7.18
C ALA A 77 6.48 -1.00 -6.55
N GLN A 78 7.44 -0.27 -5.95
CA GLN A 78 7.17 1.12 -5.58
C GLN A 78 7.05 1.95 -6.86
N PRO A 79 5.89 2.53 -7.18
CA PRO A 79 5.71 3.28 -8.41
C PRO A 79 6.59 4.54 -8.39
N LEU A 80 7.26 4.84 -9.50
CA LEU A 80 8.10 6.03 -9.64
C LEU A 80 7.29 7.26 -10.09
N ALA A 81 6.16 7.02 -10.74
CA ALA A 81 5.24 8.05 -11.18
C ALA A 81 3.80 7.55 -11.07
N PHE A 82 2.87 8.47 -10.86
CA PHE A 82 1.44 8.19 -10.83
C PHE A 82 0.89 8.03 -12.25
N SER A 83 1.14 6.85 -12.86
CA SER A 83 0.79 6.54 -14.25
C SER A 83 0.32 5.10 -14.42
N ILE A 84 -0.44 4.83 -15.48
CA ILE A 84 -1.02 3.50 -15.76
C ILE A 84 0.10 2.46 -15.95
N GLU A 85 1.14 2.85 -16.66
CA GLU A 85 2.28 2.00 -17.02
C GLU A 85 3.10 1.61 -15.77
N GLU A 86 3.35 2.56 -14.87
CA GLU A 86 4.05 2.29 -13.61
C GLU A 86 3.23 1.38 -12.68
N PHE A 87 1.92 1.57 -12.58
CA PHE A 87 1.08 0.66 -11.78
C PHE A 87 1.00 -0.74 -12.38
N ALA A 88 0.96 -0.88 -13.72
CA ALA A 88 0.98 -2.20 -14.36
C ALA A 88 2.31 -2.95 -14.12
N SER A 89 3.43 -2.22 -14.15
CA SER A 89 4.75 -2.73 -13.77
C SER A 89 4.79 -3.11 -12.28
N SER A 90 4.20 -2.29 -11.42
CA SER A 90 4.12 -2.54 -9.97
C SER A 90 3.32 -3.80 -9.66
N GLU A 91 2.17 -4.00 -10.30
CA GLU A 91 1.36 -5.23 -10.19
C GLU A 91 2.17 -6.46 -10.59
N SER A 92 2.84 -6.42 -11.74
CA SER A 92 3.65 -7.54 -12.24
C SER A 92 4.77 -7.90 -11.26
N ASN A 93 5.47 -6.90 -10.72
CA ASN A 93 6.49 -7.10 -9.70
C ASN A 93 5.91 -7.72 -8.42
N LEU A 94 4.76 -7.27 -7.93
CA LEU A 94 4.12 -7.87 -6.75
C LEU A 94 3.65 -9.30 -7.00
N GLN A 95 3.21 -9.63 -8.22
CA GLN A 95 2.89 -11.00 -8.61
C GLN A 95 4.13 -11.89 -8.57
N PHE A 96 5.27 -11.46 -9.11
CA PHE A 96 6.53 -12.20 -8.98
C PHE A 96 6.98 -12.38 -7.52
N ALA A 97 6.85 -11.33 -6.70
CA ALA A 97 7.13 -11.44 -5.27
C ALA A 97 6.21 -12.47 -4.58
N SER A 98 4.91 -12.45 -4.89
CA SER A 98 3.90 -13.37 -4.37
C SER A 98 4.20 -14.82 -4.75
N LEU A 99 4.66 -15.08 -5.98
CA LEU A 99 5.06 -16.41 -6.44
C LEU A 99 6.24 -16.96 -5.63
N ASN A 100 7.29 -16.16 -5.44
CA ASN A 100 8.45 -16.55 -4.62
C ASN A 100 8.05 -16.84 -3.18
N LEU A 101 7.22 -15.98 -2.58
CA LEU A 101 6.75 -16.16 -1.20
C LEU A 101 5.86 -17.39 -1.06
N LYS A 102 4.99 -17.70 -2.03
CA LYS A 102 4.17 -18.91 -2.02
C LYS A 102 5.00 -20.19 -2.06
N PHE A 103 6.11 -20.18 -2.81
CA PHE A 103 7.05 -21.28 -2.80
C PHE A 103 7.62 -21.50 -1.38
N LEU A 104 8.08 -20.43 -0.73
CA LEU A 104 8.58 -20.48 0.65
C LEU A 104 7.53 -20.90 1.68
N VAL A 105 6.25 -20.58 1.46
CA VAL A 105 5.15 -21.08 2.29
C VAL A 105 5.01 -22.59 2.15
N SER A 106 5.13 -23.12 0.93
CA SER A 106 4.92 -24.55 0.65
C SER A 106 6.02 -25.46 1.22
N THR A 107 7.23 -24.92 1.41
CA THR A 107 8.38 -25.66 1.93
C THR A 107 8.40 -25.76 3.46
N GLU A 108 7.64 -24.92 4.16
CA GLU A 108 7.72 -24.73 5.61
C GLU A 108 6.43 -25.13 6.33
N LYS A 109 6.51 -26.08 7.28
CA LYS A 109 5.33 -26.61 8.01
C LYS A 109 4.52 -25.54 8.74
N ASN A 110 5.19 -24.53 9.29
CA ASN A 110 4.56 -23.46 10.07
C ASN A 110 4.14 -22.26 9.20
N GLN A 111 4.32 -22.36 7.87
CA GLN A 111 3.94 -21.33 6.90
C GLN A 111 4.31 -19.89 7.33
N PRO A 112 5.58 -19.61 7.68
CA PRO A 112 5.99 -18.33 8.27
C PRO A 112 5.74 -17.15 7.32
N PHE A 113 5.73 -17.39 6.00
CA PHE A 113 5.54 -16.39 4.96
C PHE A 113 4.08 -16.17 4.54
N SER A 114 3.10 -16.85 5.16
CA SER A 114 1.67 -16.72 4.83
C SER A 114 1.16 -15.27 4.91
N PHE A 115 1.55 -14.56 5.97
CA PHE A 115 1.27 -13.13 6.12
C PHE A 115 1.91 -12.30 4.99
N CYS A 116 3.16 -12.60 4.61
CA CYS A 116 3.87 -11.88 3.55
C CYS A 116 3.14 -12.02 2.21
N VAL A 117 2.73 -13.25 1.85
CA VAL A 117 1.92 -13.51 0.65
C VAL A 117 0.62 -12.71 0.69
N GLY A 118 -0.11 -12.77 1.80
CA GLY A 118 -1.37 -12.04 1.97
C GLY A 118 -1.17 -10.53 1.81
N TYR A 119 -0.15 -9.97 2.46
CA TYR A 119 0.15 -8.55 2.43
C TYR A 119 0.52 -8.07 1.02
N VAL A 120 1.37 -8.80 0.31
CA VAL A 120 1.75 -8.50 -1.08
C VAL A 120 0.53 -8.57 -2.01
N ASN A 121 -0.34 -9.56 -1.85
CA ASN A 121 -1.58 -9.65 -2.64
C ASN A 121 -2.54 -8.47 -2.37
N CYS A 122 -2.59 -7.99 -1.12
CA CYS A 122 -3.40 -6.83 -0.78
C CYS A 122 -2.86 -5.56 -1.45
N LEU A 123 -1.55 -5.32 -1.40
CA LEU A 123 -0.90 -4.21 -2.12
C LEU A 123 -1.16 -4.29 -3.62
N GLU A 124 -1.02 -5.47 -4.20
CA GLU A 124 -1.23 -5.71 -5.64
C GLU A 124 -2.67 -5.39 -6.05
N SER A 125 -3.65 -5.83 -5.26
CA SER A 125 -5.06 -5.51 -5.48
C SER A 125 -5.33 -4.01 -5.35
N THR A 126 -4.71 -3.34 -4.38
CA THR A 126 -4.83 -1.89 -4.22
C THR A 126 -4.29 -1.15 -5.44
N PHE A 127 -3.10 -1.51 -5.95
CA PHE A 127 -2.53 -0.89 -7.14
C PHE A 127 -3.35 -1.16 -8.40
N ARG A 128 -3.88 -2.37 -8.56
CA ARG A 128 -4.83 -2.71 -9.63
C ARG A 128 -6.07 -1.81 -9.58
N GLY A 129 -6.61 -1.56 -8.38
CA GLY A 129 -7.74 -0.65 -8.21
C GLY A 129 -7.42 0.79 -8.59
N ILE A 130 -6.27 1.31 -8.18
CA ILE A 130 -5.83 2.65 -8.56
C ILE A 130 -5.61 2.76 -10.07
N ARG A 131 -4.97 1.76 -10.70
CA ARG A 131 -4.79 1.70 -12.16
C ARG A 131 -6.12 1.66 -12.91
N SER A 132 -7.10 0.92 -12.39
CA SER A 132 -8.45 0.87 -12.96
C SER A 132 -9.07 2.27 -13.01
N ILE A 133 -9.02 3.03 -11.91
CA ILE A 133 -9.54 4.40 -11.84
C ILE A 133 -8.81 5.33 -12.82
N LEU A 134 -7.47 5.24 -12.88
CA LEU A 134 -6.65 6.02 -13.83
C LEU A 134 -7.03 5.72 -15.28
N THR A 135 -7.22 4.44 -15.60
CA THR A 135 -7.62 3.98 -16.93
C THR A 135 -9.00 4.53 -17.29
N THR A 136 -9.96 4.48 -16.35
CA THR A 136 -11.30 5.05 -16.53
C THR A 136 -11.23 6.54 -16.85
N LEU A 137 -10.47 7.33 -16.09
CA LEU A 137 -10.35 8.77 -16.37
C LEU A 137 -9.69 9.04 -17.73
N LYS A 138 -8.65 8.27 -18.10
CA LYS A 138 -8.02 8.38 -19.42
C LYS A 138 -9.01 8.07 -20.55
N VAL A 139 -9.84 7.04 -20.39
CA VAL A 139 -10.89 6.70 -21.35
C VAL A 139 -11.93 7.81 -21.43
N ILE A 140 -12.42 8.35 -20.30
CA ILE A 140 -13.38 9.48 -20.30
C ILE A 140 -12.83 10.67 -21.09
N ASN A 141 -11.57 11.03 -20.88
CA ASN A 141 -10.94 12.15 -21.57
C ASN A 141 -10.81 11.95 -23.10
N LEU A 142 -10.82 10.70 -23.58
CA LEU A 142 -10.76 10.36 -25.00
C LEU A 142 -12.15 10.28 -25.66
N LEU A 143 -13.22 10.27 -24.87
CA LEU A 143 -14.59 10.14 -25.34
C LEU A 143 -15.27 11.51 -25.51
N ASN A 144 -16.28 11.56 -26.37
CA ASN A 144 -17.16 12.72 -26.53
C ASN A 144 -18.23 12.76 -25.41
N SER A 145 -18.86 13.92 -25.20
CA SER A 145 -19.79 14.20 -24.09
C SER A 145 -20.92 13.18 -23.90
N GLU A 146 -21.55 12.71 -24.98
CA GLU A 146 -22.62 11.70 -24.90
C GLU A 146 -22.16 10.36 -24.31
N LYS A 147 -20.90 9.98 -24.57
CA LYS A 147 -20.32 8.73 -24.06
C LYS A 147 -19.79 8.88 -22.63
N HIS A 148 -19.67 10.10 -22.10
CA HIS A 148 -19.26 10.32 -20.71
C HIS A 148 -20.29 9.77 -19.73
N GLN A 149 -21.59 10.00 -19.98
CA GLN A 149 -22.65 9.51 -19.09
C GLN A 149 -22.69 7.97 -18.98
N ALA A 150 -22.48 7.25 -20.10
CA ALA A 150 -22.42 5.79 -20.08
C ALA A 150 -21.25 5.25 -19.24
N VAL A 151 -20.08 5.92 -19.32
CA VAL A 151 -18.92 5.54 -18.50
C VAL A 151 -19.14 5.91 -17.03
N ILE A 152 -19.80 7.04 -16.74
CA ILE A 152 -20.17 7.46 -15.38
C ILE A 152 -21.14 6.44 -14.76
N GLN A 153 -22.15 5.98 -15.49
CA GLN A 153 -23.08 4.93 -15.03
C GLN A 153 -22.39 3.57 -14.80
N SER A 154 -21.20 3.37 -15.38
CA SER A 154 -20.37 2.18 -15.20
C SER A 154 -19.35 2.34 -14.04
N LEU A 155 -19.33 3.48 -13.33
CA LEU A 155 -18.46 3.70 -12.16
C LEU A 155 -18.63 2.65 -11.08
N GLY A 156 -19.85 2.13 -10.89
CA GLY A 156 -20.10 0.99 -10.01
C GLY A 156 -19.25 -0.25 -10.36
N GLN A 157 -19.07 -0.57 -11.65
CA GLN A 157 -18.22 -1.68 -12.10
C GLN A 157 -16.73 -1.36 -11.95
N PHE A 158 -16.34 -0.10 -12.16
CA PHE A 158 -14.96 0.35 -11.95
C PHE A 158 -14.53 0.33 -10.47
N CYS A 159 -15.47 0.31 -9.53
CA CYS A 159 -15.20 0.16 -8.10
C CYS A 159 -14.78 -1.27 -7.72
N ASN A 160 -15.15 -2.29 -8.51
CA ASN A 160 -14.96 -3.70 -8.14
C ASN A 160 -13.52 -4.01 -7.68
N PRO A 161 -12.45 -3.58 -8.38
CA PRO A 161 -11.10 -3.87 -7.93
C PRO A 161 -10.70 -3.22 -6.60
N ILE A 162 -11.27 -2.04 -6.26
CA ILE A 162 -11.05 -1.40 -4.95
C ILE A 162 -11.84 -2.12 -3.85
N ILE A 163 -13.06 -2.56 -4.14
CA ILE A 163 -13.88 -3.36 -3.22
C ILE A 163 -13.17 -4.68 -2.91
N GLU A 164 -12.65 -5.36 -3.93
CA GLU A 164 -11.83 -6.57 -3.80
C GLU A 164 -10.59 -6.32 -2.95
N ALA A 165 -9.85 -5.22 -3.22
CA ALA A 165 -8.69 -4.85 -2.42
C ALA A 165 -9.05 -4.65 -0.94
N ARG A 166 -10.16 -3.97 -0.64
CA ARG A 166 -10.65 -3.80 0.73
C ARG A 166 -10.94 -5.16 1.38
N GLN A 167 -11.64 -6.04 0.69
CA GLN A 167 -11.97 -7.37 1.21
C GLN A 167 -10.72 -8.19 1.48
N HIS A 168 -9.70 -8.12 0.62
CA HIS A 168 -8.40 -8.74 0.86
C HIS A 168 -7.74 -8.20 2.13
N TRP A 169 -7.72 -6.88 2.34
CA TRP A 169 -7.18 -6.28 3.56
C TRP A 169 -7.94 -6.71 4.82
N VAL A 170 -9.28 -6.72 4.79
CA VAL A 170 -10.12 -7.17 5.91
C VAL A 170 -9.83 -8.64 6.26
N ASN A 171 -9.77 -9.50 5.24
CA ASN A 171 -9.47 -10.92 5.39
C ASN A 171 -8.05 -11.17 5.92
N LEU A 172 -7.07 -10.38 5.49
CA LEU A 172 -5.71 -10.46 6.02
C LEU A 172 -5.68 -10.03 7.49
N CYS A 173 -6.34 -8.93 7.82
CA CYS A 173 -6.40 -8.40 9.18
C CYS A 173 -7.03 -9.42 10.14
N SER A 174 -8.15 -10.05 9.77
CA SER A 174 -8.82 -11.06 10.60
C SER A 174 -7.99 -12.33 10.82
N LYS A 175 -7.09 -12.65 9.88
CA LYS A 175 -6.16 -13.79 9.97
C LYS A 175 -4.85 -13.45 10.71
N SER A 176 -4.61 -12.18 11.03
CA SER A 176 -3.34 -11.69 11.57
C SER A 176 -3.39 -11.55 13.09
N PHE A 177 -3.86 -12.59 13.80
CA PHE A 177 -4.03 -12.56 15.26
C PHE A 177 -2.74 -12.22 16.02
N ASP A 178 -1.60 -12.77 15.59
CA ASP A 178 -0.31 -12.56 16.24
C ASP A 178 0.40 -11.25 15.80
N ALA A 179 -0.24 -10.42 14.96
CA ALA A 179 0.37 -9.19 14.47
C ALA A 179 0.45 -8.13 15.57
N ASP A 180 1.56 -7.38 15.58
CA ASP A 180 1.71 -6.26 16.51
C ASP A 180 0.73 -5.13 16.20
N THR A 181 0.41 -4.31 17.21
CA THR A 181 -0.57 -3.24 17.10
C THR A 181 -0.27 -2.24 15.98
N GLN A 182 1.01 -1.95 15.67
CA GLN A 182 1.35 -1.03 14.58
C GLN A 182 1.04 -1.67 13.22
N THR A 183 1.31 -2.97 13.07
CA THR A 183 0.92 -3.73 11.88
C THR A 183 -0.60 -3.71 11.68
N LEU A 184 -1.37 -4.01 12.73
CA LEU A 184 -2.84 -4.01 12.66
C LEU A 184 -3.39 -2.62 12.31
N LEU A 185 -2.87 -1.58 12.97
CA LEU A 185 -3.27 -0.19 12.72
C LEU A 185 -2.97 0.23 11.28
N GLN A 186 -1.81 -0.13 10.75
CA GLN A 186 -1.45 0.13 9.36
C GLN A 186 -2.42 -0.56 8.38
N MET A 187 -2.75 -1.84 8.61
CA MET A 187 -3.75 -2.54 7.79
C MET A 187 -5.14 -1.89 7.92
N GLY A 188 -5.53 -1.45 9.11
CA GLY A 188 -6.75 -0.69 9.36
C GLY A 188 -6.82 0.58 8.52
N LEU A 189 -5.73 1.35 8.45
CA LEU A 189 -5.65 2.54 7.60
C LEU A 189 -5.77 2.19 6.11
N MET A 190 -5.17 1.09 5.65
CA MET A 190 -5.32 0.62 4.27
C MET A 190 -6.77 0.22 3.94
N ILE A 191 -7.47 -0.43 4.89
CA ILE A 191 -8.91 -0.73 4.78
C ILE A 191 -9.71 0.56 4.62
N ARG A 192 -9.44 1.58 5.45
CA ARG A 192 -10.14 2.88 5.38
C ARG A 192 -9.84 3.64 4.10
N MET A 193 -8.61 3.58 3.60
CA MET A 193 -8.26 4.14 2.30
C MET A 193 -9.14 3.53 1.19
N CYS A 194 -9.20 2.20 1.12
CA CYS A 194 -10.02 1.51 0.11
C CYS A 194 -11.52 1.83 0.27
N LEU A 195 -12.03 1.84 1.51
CA LEU A 195 -13.42 2.18 1.81
C LEU A 195 -13.78 3.61 1.41
N MET A 196 -12.89 4.57 1.69
CA MET A 196 -13.09 5.98 1.32
C MET A 196 -13.19 6.14 -0.20
N ILE A 197 -12.33 5.45 -0.96
CA ILE A 197 -12.34 5.46 -2.42
C ILE A 197 -13.65 4.85 -2.94
N GLU A 198 -14.04 3.68 -2.41
CA GLU A 198 -15.29 2.99 -2.74
C GLU A 198 -16.52 3.89 -2.51
N GLN A 199 -16.62 4.49 -1.32
CA GLN A 199 -17.74 5.37 -0.97
C GLN A 199 -17.77 6.61 -1.87
N TYR A 200 -16.61 7.22 -2.15
CA TYR A 200 -16.57 8.39 -3.00
C TYR A 200 -16.96 8.09 -4.44
N LEU A 201 -16.49 6.97 -5.00
CA LEU A 201 -16.91 6.54 -6.33
C LEU A 201 -18.40 6.18 -6.38
N SER A 202 -18.96 5.62 -5.30
CA SER A 202 -20.40 5.39 -5.19
C SER A 202 -21.19 6.69 -5.19
N ILE A 203 -20.72 7.74 -4.50
CA ILE A 203 -21.34 9.08 -4.51
C ILE A 203 -21.29 9.68 -5.91
N LEU A 204 -20.18 9.51 -6.65
CA LEU A 204 -20.05 9.99 -8.03
C LEU A 204 -20.97 9.26 -9.01
N ASN A 205 -21.23 7.97 -8.77
CA ASN A 205 -22.10 7.14 -9.61
C ASN A 205 -23.58 7.44 -9.37
N ASP A 206 -24.00 7.58 -8.11
CA ASP A 206 -25.37 7.91 -7.72
C ASP A 206 -25.37 8.85 -6.50
N PRO A 207 -25.53 10.17 -6.71
CA PRO A 207 -25.55 11.14 -5.62
C PRO A 207 -26.77 11.03 -4.69
N VAL A 208 -27.86 10.40 -5.15
CA VAL A 208 -29.13 10.29 -4.40
C VAL A 208 -29.09 9.11 -3.43
N VAL A 209 -28.44 8.01 -3.82
CA VAL A 209 -28.29 6.78 -3.01
C VAL A 209 -26.93 6.73 -2.29
N GLY A 210 -25.94 7.51 -2.74
CA GLY A 210 -24.59 7.53 -2.21
C GLY A 210 -24.53 7.79 -0.71
N THR A 211 -23.93 6.84 0.03
CA THR A 211 -23.70 6.97 1.47
C THR A 211 -22.64 8.05 1.73
N LYS A 212 -22.84 8.88 2.76
CA LYS A 212 -21.83 9.86 3.18
C LYS A 212 -20.51 9.18 3.51
N LEU A 213 -19.40 9.90 3.27
CA LEU A 213 -18.07 9.42 3.62
C LEU A 213 -17.96 9.17 5.14
N SER A 214 -17.63 7.93 5.48
CA SER A 214 -17.48 7.48 6.86
C SER A 214 -16.40 8.27 7.59
N GLU A 215 -16.54 8.39 8.91
CA GLU A 215 -15.49 8.96 9.75
C GLU A 215 -14.28 8.02 9.79
N ILE A 216 -13.10 8.63 9.88
CA ILE A 216 -11.85 7.92 10.09
C ILE A 216 -11.38 8.32 11.48
N SER A 217 -11.58 7.43 12.44
CA SER A 217 -11.12 7.55 13.81
C SER A 217 -10.01 6.52 14.04
N MET A 218 -9.00 6.87 14.86
CA MET A 218 -7.95 5.92 15.23
C MET A 218 -8.44 4.89 16.25
N GLU A 219 -9.42 5.28 17.08
CA GLU A 219 -10.07 4.43 18.06
C GLU A 219 -10.84 3.27 17.41
N ASP A 220 -11.36 3.48 16.20
CA ASP A 220 -12.05 2.45 15.41
C ASP A 220 -11.11 1.48 14.67
N LEU A 221 -9.79 1.71 14.73
CA LEU A 221 -8.78 0.95 13.97
C LEU A 221 -7.98 -0.05 14.82
N GLY A 222 -8.24 -0.09 16.12
CA GLY A 222 -7.64 -1.06 17.03
C GLY A 222 -8.23 -0.97 18.43
N GLU A 223 -8.22 -2.09 19.15
CA GLU A 223 -8.59 -2.09 20.56
C GLU A 223 -7.60 -1.22 21.36
N ASN A 224 -8.11 -0.14 21.94
CA ASN A 224 -7.45 0.75 22.91
C ASN A 224 -7.07 0.04 24.23
N THR A 225 -6.57 -1.20 24.19
CA THR A 225 -6.25 -1.99 25.39
C THR A 225 -4.97 -1.52 26.09
N GLN A 226 -4.16 -0.67 25.47
CA GLN A 226 -2.96 -0.10 26.11
C GLN A 226 -3.10 1.41 26.33
N LYS A 227 -3.26 1.82 27.60
CA LYS A 227 -3.40 3.21 28.08
C LYS A 227 -2.32 4.22 27.61
N ASN A 228 -1.25 3.77 26.94
CA ASN A 228 -0.12 4.60 26.48
C ASN A 228 0.29 4.31 25.03
N PHE A 229 -0.54 3.63 24.23
CA PHE A 229 -0.18 3.33 22.85
C PHE A 229 -0.08 4.63 22.03
N LYS A 230 1.07 4.85 21.38
CA LYS A 230 1.29 5.94 20.44
C LYS A 230 1.57 5.36 19.05
N PRO A 231 0.80 5.75 18.03
CA PRO A 231 1.12 5.40 16.64
C PRO A 231 2.54 5.84 16.28
N SER A 232 3.20 5.10 15.39
CA SER A 232 4.47 5.56 14.82
C SER A 232 4.25 6.88 14.07
N ALA A 233 5.28 7.71 13.96
CA ALA A 233 5.18 8.99 13.22
C ALA A 233 4.71 8.80 11.77
N GLN A 234 5.11 7.70 11.13
CA GLN A 234 4.69 7.34 9.78
C GLN A 234 3.20 6.95 9.74
N THR A 235 2.74 6.12 10.68
CA THR A 235 1.33 5.73 10.80
C THR A 235 0.44 6.94 11.09
N GLN A 236 0.87 7.80 12.01
CA GLN A 236 0.20 9.04 12.34
C GLN A 236 0.13 9.98 11.13
N GLY A 237 1.24 10.16 10.40
CA GLY A 237 1.27 10.96 9.18
C GLY A 237 0.35 10.44 8.09
N PHE A 238 0.25 9.11 7.93
CA PHE A 238 -0.67 8.51 6.97
C PHE A 238 -2.14 8.70 7.37
N PHE A 239 -2.45 8.55 8.67
CA PHE A 239 -3.78 8.86 9.21
C PHE A 239 -4.18 10.31 8.95
N GLU A 240 -3.29 11.27 9.24
CA GLU A 240 -3.53 12.70 8.98
C GLU A 240 -3.76 12.97 7.49
N LEU A 241 -3.00 12.31 6.60
CA LEU A 241 -3.19 12.38 5.17
C LEU A 241 -4.54 11.83 4.72
N LEU A 242 -4.99 10.70 5.29
CA LEU A 242 -6.32 10.13 5.02
C LEU A 242 -7.46 11.04 5.52
N CYS A 243 -7.32 11.63 6.70
CA CYS A 243 -8.27 12.62 7.22
C CYS A 243 -8.35 13.85 6.32
N TRP A 244 -7.20 14.36 5.86
CA TRP A 244 -7.14 15.44 4.88
C TRP A 244 -7.85 15.05 3.57
N ALA A 245 -7.56 13.86 3.03
CA ALA A 245 -8.15 13.34 1.81
C ALA A 245 -9.67 13.25 1.93
N ARG A 246 -10.17 12.64 3.01
CA ARG A 246 -11.61 12.56 3.32
C ARG A 246 -12.25 13.95 3.35
N ASN A 247 -11.66 14.90 4.08
CA ASN A 247 -12.20 16.25 4.20
C ASN A 247 -12.22 16.98 2.84
N LYS A 248 -11.19 16.76 2.02
CA LYS A 248 -11.13 17.31 0.66
C LYS A 248 -12.25 16.74 -0.21
N LEU A 249 -12.46 15.42 -0.20
CA LEU A 249 -13.55 14.74 -0.93
C LEU A 249 -14.94 15.20 -0.45
N SER A 250 -15.14 15.31 0.86
CA SER A 250 -16.39 15.81 1.45
C SER A 250 -16.69 17.25 1.04
N SER A 251 -15.67 18.11 0.97
CA SER A 251 -15.83 19.52 0.57
C SER A 251 -16.23 19.70 -0.89
N THR A 252 -15.92 18.71 -1.75
CA THR A 252 -16.32 18.71 -3.16
C THR A 252 -17.77 18.25 -3.37
N ASN A 253 -18.41 17.60 -2.39
CA ASN A 253 -19.77 17.10 -2.52
C ASN A 253 -20.80 18.25 -2.42
N SER A 254 -21.07 18.90 -3.56
CA SER A 254 -22.23 19.79 -3.75
C SER A 254 -23.40 19.05 -4.40
N VAL A 255 -24.61 19.62 -4.31
CA VAL A 255 -25.84 19.06 -4.91
C VAL A 255 -25.70 18.86 -6.44
N ASP A 256 -24.89 19.68 -7.11
CA ASP A 256 -24.51 19.54 -8.53
C ASP A 256 -23.05 19.08 -8.69
N LEU A 257 -22.71 17.88 -8.18
CA LEU A 257 -21.37 17.34 -8.33
C LEU A 257 -21.13 16.88 -9.78
N ASP A 258 -20.23 17.57 -10.51
CA ASP A 258 -19.71 17.09 -11.79
C ASP A 258 -18.83 15.84 -11.56
N PRO A 259 -19.24 14.65 -12.05
CA PRO A 259 -18.50 13.41 -11.82
C PRO A 259 -17.07 13.45 -12.39
N ILE A 260 -16.83 14.17 -13.48
CA ILE A 260 -15.51 14.28 -14.10
C ILE A 260 -14.58 15.10 -13.21
N LYS A 261 -15.06 16.23 -12.68
CA LYS A 261 -14.32 17.04 -11.71
C LYS A 261 -14.08 16.29 -10.40
N GLY A 262 -15.05 15.50 -9.95
CA GLY A 262 -14.90 14.62 -8.79
C GLY A 262 -13.81 13.57 -9.00
N LEU A 263 -13.80 12.87 -10.15
CA LEU A 263 -12.75 11.91 -10.50
C LEU A 263 -11.37 12.54 -10.57
N LYS A 264 -11.23 13.74 -11.15
CA LYS A 264 -9.96 14.49 -11.15
C LYS A 264 -9.49 14.81 -9.72
N THR A 265 -10.39 15.24 -8.86
CA THR A 265 -10.09 15.50 -7.44
C THR A 265 -9.63 14.22 -6.73
N LEU A 266 -10.30 13.09 -6.99
CA LEU A 266 -9.91 11.79 -6.47
C LEU A 266 -8.50 11.39 -6.95
N MET A 267 -8.14 11.67 -8.19
CA MET A 267 -6.80 11.37 -8.72
C MET A 267 -5.71 12.19 -8.04
N ASP A 268 -5.92 13.50 -7.85
CA ASP A 268 -4.97 14.35 -7.14
C ASP A 268 -4.73 13.87 -5.70
N ILE A 269 -5.77 13.34 -5.07
CA ILE A 269 -5.71 12.76 -3.73
C ILE A 269 -4.98 11.41 -3.75
N LEU A 270 -5.32 10.52 -4.69
CA LEU A 270 -4.70 9.21 -4.82
C LEU A 270 -3.21 9.32 -5.14
N GLN A 271 -2.80 10.29 -5.95
CA GLN A 271 -1.40 10.58 -6.19
C GLN A 271 -0.67 10.85 -4.88
N ARG A 272 -1.19 11.76 -4.04
CA ARG A 272 -0.59 12.06 -2.74
C ARG A 272 -0.59 10.88 -1.77
N LEU A 273 -1.63 10.05 -1.80
CA LEU A 273 -1.72 8.85 -0.96
C LEU A 273 -0.68 7.79 -1.37
N VAL A 274 -0.44 7.63 -2.67
CA VAL A 274 0.57 6.70 -3.21
C VAL A 274 1.99 7.24 -2.99
N ASP A 275 2.19 8.55 -3.10
CA ASP A 275 3.48 9.21 -2.86
C ASP A 275 3.88 9.17 -1.37
N PHE A 276 2.93 8.89 -0.47
CA PHE A 276 3.25 8.75 0.94
C PHE A 276 4.16 7.52 1.16
N PRO A 277 5.32 7.67 1.82
CA PRO A 277 6.29 6.59 1.96
C PRO A 277 5.84 5.61 3.04
N LEU A 278 4.77 4.85 2.81
CA LEU A 278 4.31 3.82 3.74
C LEU A 278 5.19 2.57 3.59
N GLY A 279 5.83 2.15 4.67
CA GLY A 279 6.74 1.01 4.65
C GLY A 279 6.04 -0.32 4.89
N LEU A 280 6.78 -1.43 4.76
CA LEU A 280 6.27 -2.72 5.22
C LEU A 280 6.27 -2.78 6.75
N PRO A 281 5.25 -3.37 7.38
CA PRO A 281 5.15 -3.43 8.82
C PRO A 281 6.19 -4.37 9.44
N ARG A 282 6.42 -4.26 10.75
CA ARG A 282 7.39 -5.12 11.45
C ARG A 282 7.06 -6.61 11.31
N PHE A 283 5.78 -6.96 11.45
CA PHE A 283 5.30 -8.33 11.37
C PHE A 283 5.59 -9.00 10.02
N PHE A 284 5.80 -8.22 8.95
CA PHE A 284 6.24 -8.72 7.65
C PHE A 284 7.60 -9.42 7.72
N PHE A 285 8.52 -8.91 8.55
CA PHE A 285 9.90 -9.43 8.62
C PHE A 285 10.16 -10.32 9.83
N GLN A 286 9.36 -10.16 10.89
CA GLN A 286 9.61 -10.83 12.14
C GLN A 286 8.30 -11.14 12.86
N ARG A 287 7.98 -12.43 12.98
CA ARG A 287 6.92 -12.94 13.85
C ARG A 287 7.52 -13.28 15.20
N VAL A 288 7.04 -12.61 16.26
CA VAL A 288 7.53 -12.84 17.64
C VAL A 288 6.68 -13.87 18.37
N GLN A 289 5.40 -13.97 18.01
CA GLN A 289 4.43 -14.89 18.59
C GLN A 289 3.82 -15.74 17.48
N ILE A 290 3.53 -17.00 17.79
CA ILE A 290 2.85 -17.95 16.92
C ILE A 290 1.84 -18.71 17.79
N THR A 291 0.56 -18.43 17.59
CA THR A 291 -0.52 -19.07 18.35
C THR A 291 -1.24 -20.08 17.46
N HIS A 292 -1.28 -21.35 17.88
CA HIS A 292 -2.05 -22.40 17.21
C HIS A 292 -3.05 -23.02 18.18
N PHE A 293 -4.35 -22.88 17.86
CA PHE A 293 -5.40 -23.59 18.57
C PHE A 293 -5.58 -24.98 17.95
N ARG A 294 -5.37 -26.02 18.73
CA ARG A 294 -5.75 -27.39 18.35
C ARG A 294 -7.20 -27.61 18.78
N VAL A 295 -8.12 -27.55 17.82
CA VAL A 295 -9.52 -27.90 18.05
C VAL A 295 -9.62 -29.43 17.90
N PHE A 296 -10.09 -30.10 18.95
CA PHE A 296 -10.27 -31.55 19.02
C PHE A 296 -11.66 -31.96 18.54
#